data_AF-A0A1G8S0M8-F1
#
_entry.id   AF-A0A1G8S0M8-F1
#
_cell.length_a   1.000
_cell.length_b   1.000
_cell.length_c   1.000
_cell.angle_alpha   90.00
_cell.angle_beta   90.00
_cell.angle_gamma   90.00
#
_symmetry.space_group_name_H-M   'P 1'
#
loop_
_entity.id
_entity.type
_entity.pdbx_description
1 polymer ?
#
loop_
_entity_poly.entity_id
_entity_poly.type
_entity_poly.pdbx_seq_one_letter_code
_entity_poly.pdbx_strand_id
1 'polypeptide(L)'
;MRYRQLPPAGDWSTIEAVWQSVPTDPAETTDCCARLCDRTAVERREHASEWLVFLSALGCVTDDGDGYYRSVDSLDTEALGDRFETQVFGVSEVLAVLDAEDGPLTTAAIRSRLEDDPLRGIERAREGYLARLLAWGVVFERFTADGAGYTAGAA
;
A
#
# COMPACT_ATOMS: atom_id res chain seq x y z
N MET A 1 3.62 15.24 -0.64
CA MET A 1 2.53 14.82 0.28
C MET A 1 2.52 13.30 0.28
N ARG A 2 2.24 12.64 1.42
CA ARG A 2 2.17 11.16 1.49
C ARG A 2 0.75 10.65 1.29
N TYR A 3 0.62 9.52 0.61
CA TYR A 3 -0.65 8.84 0.31
C TYR A 3 -1.31 8.25 1.56
N ARG A 4 -2.63 8.36 1.68
CA ARG A 4 -3.39 8.01 2.90
C ARG A 4 -4.59 7.07 2.68
N GLN A 5 -4.82 6.58 1.47
CA GLN A 5 -5.99 5.74 1.16
C GLN A 5 -5.58 4.33 0.73
N LEU A 6 -5.26 3.46 1.68
CA LEU A 6 -4.86 2.11 1.30
C LEU A 6 -6.08 1.26 0.86
N PRO A 7 -6.00 0.58 -0.31
CA PRO A 7 -6.98 -0.44 -0.69
C PRO A 7 -6.86 -1.65 0.25
N PRO A 8 -7.88 -2.51 0.34
CA PRO A 8 -7.74 -3.82 1.00
C PRO A 8 -6.45 -4.50 0.55
N ALA A 9 -5.66 -4.96 1.53
CA ALA A 9 -4.40 -5.61 1.23
C ALA A 9 -4.66 -6.89 0.43
N GLY A 10 -4.02 -7.01 -0.72
CA GLY A 10 -3.91 -8.23 -1.50
C GLY A 10 -2.53 -8.88 -1.32
N ASP A 11 -2.30 -9.98 -2.00
CA ASP A 11 -0.95 -10.56 -2.13
C ASP A 11 -0.23 -10.02 -3.38
N TRP A 12 1.01 -10.43 -3.58
CA TRP A 12 1.79 -10.04 -4.75
C TRP A 12 1.09 -10.39 -6.08
N SER A 13 0.46 -11.56 -6.16
CA SER A 13 -0.28 -11.98 -7.35
C SER A 13 -1.45 -11.04 -7.67
N THR A 14 -2.10 -10.49 -6.64
CA THR A 14 -3.15 -9.50 -6.78
C THR A 14 -2.60 -8.18 -7.31
N ILE A 15 -1.45 -7.71 -6.80
CA ILE A 15 -0.78 -6.50 -7.29
C ILE A 15 -0.45 -6.65 -8.79
N GLU A 16 0.18 -7.76 -9.17
CA GLU A 16 0.53 -8.05 -10.56
C GLU A 16 -0.71 -8.10 -11.46
N ALA A 17 -1.77 -8.80 -11.05
CA ALA A 17 -3.01 -8.90 -11.81
C ALA A 17 -3.66 -7.53 -12.01
N VAL A 18 -3.70 -6.70 -10.95
CA VAL A 18 -4.22 -5.33 -11.03
C VAL A 18 -3.36 -4.49 -11.98
N TRP A 19 -2.04 -4.48 -11.82
CA TRP A 19 -1.14 -3.70 -12.68
C TRP A 19 -1.21 -4.13 -14.15
N GLN A 20 -1.27 -5.44 -14.42
CA GLN A 20 -1.43 -5.98 -15.79
C GLN A 20 -2.78 -5.63 -16.42
N SER A 21 -3.83 -5.43 -15.60
CA SER A 21 -5.13 -4.99 -16.10
C SER A 21 -5.08 -3.57 -16.67
N VAL A 22 -4.15 -2.73 -16.18
CA VAL A 22 -3.98 -1.34 -16.60
C VAL A 22 -3.40 -1.29 -18.02
N PRO A 23 -4.00 -0.50 -18.95
CA PRO A 23 -3.47 -0.29 -20.29
C PRO A 23 -2.03 0.23 -20.31
N THR A 24 -1.29 -0.08 -21.36
CA THR A 24 0.01 0.57 -21.64
C THR A 24 -0.14 1.83 -22.46
N ASP A 25 -1.18 1.90 -23.30
CA ASP A 25 -1.45 3.04 -24.17
C ASP A 25 -2.42 4.01 -23.46
N PRO A 26 -2.04 5.28 -23.27
CA PRO A 26 -2.94 6.34 -22.77
C PRO A 26 -4.24 6.49 -23.58
N ALA A 27 -4.26 6.10 -24.85
CA ALA A 27 -5.47 6.14 -25.68
C ALA A 27 -6.49 5.03 -25.33
N GLU A 28 -6.09 4.02 -24.54
CA GLU A 28 -6.92 2.86 -24.18
C GLU A 28 -7.44 2.90 -22.73
N THR A 29 -7.39 4.05 -22.06
CA THR A 29 -7.69 4.24 -20.63
C THR A 29 -9.19 4.33 -20.30
N THR A 30 -10.06 4.03 -21.26
CA THR A 30 -11.51 4.08 -21.06
C THR A 30 -11.94 3.07 -19.98
N ASP A 31 -12.53 3.59 -18.90
CA ASP A 31 -13.06 2.81 -17.77
C ASP A 31 -12.08 1.78 -17.17
N CYS A 32 -10.90 2.25 -16.74
CA CYS A 32 -9.91 1.41 -16.05
C CYS A 32 -10.48 0.66 -14.84
N CYS A 33 -11.45 1.23 -14.12
CA CYS A 33 -12.06 0.56 -12.96
C CYS A 33 -12.89 -0.67 -13.37
N ALA A 34 -13.74 -0.55 -14.41
CA ALA A 34 -14.49 -1.70 -14.91
C ALA A 34 -13.54 -2.78 -15.44
N ARG A 35 -12.53 -2.38 -16.20
CA ARG A 35 -11.52 -3.30 -16.75
C ARG A 35 -10.78 -4.07 -15.66
N LEU A 36 -10.44 -3.41 -14.55
CA LEU A 36 -9.80 -4.03 -13.39
C LEU A 36 -10.75 -5.03 -12.72
N CYS A 37 -12.01 -4.66 -12.50
CA CYS A 37 -13.03 -5.57 -11.95
C CYS A 37 -13.25 -6.82 -12.82
N ASP A 38 -13.25 -6.67 -14.15
CA ASP A 38 -13.50 -7.78 -15.08
C ASP A 38 -12.34 -8.79 -15.15
N ARG A 39 -11.13 -8.38 -14.75
CA ARG A 39 -9.89 -9.14 -14.99
C ARG A 39 -9.18 -9.63 -13.73
N THR A 40 -9.69 -9.25 -12.56
CA THR A 40 -9.03 -9.53 -11.27
C THR A 40 -10.06 -9.97 -10.24
N ALA A 41 -9.60 -10.30 -9.04
CA ALA A 41 -10.47 -10.60 -7.90
C ALA A 41 -11.09 -9.35 -7.23
N VAL A 42 -10.83 -8.14 -7.75
CA VAL A 42 -11.34 -6.89 -7.17
C VAL A 42 -12.77 -6.64 -7.65
N GLU A 43 -13.75 -7.09 -6.88
CA GLU A 43 -15.17 -7.09 -7.31
C GLU A 43 -15.85 -5.71 -7.29
N ARG A 44 -15.32 -4.75 -6.51
CA ARG A 44 -15.99 -3.45 -6.28
C ARG A 44 -15.26 -2.33 -6.98
N ARG A 45 -16.00 -1.50 -7.73
CA ARG A 45 -15.46 -0.32 -8.43
C ARG A 45 -14.77 0.68 -7.49
N GLU A 46 -15.27 0.83 -6.26
CA GLU A 46 -14.61 1.63 -5.23
C GLU A 46 -13.21 1.10 -4.90
N HIS A 47 -13.08 -0.21 -4.67
CA HIS A 47 -11.76 -0.83 -4.44
C HIS A 47 -10.87 -0.70 -5.68
N ALA A 48 -11.43 -0.88 -6.88
CA ALA A 48 -10.67 -0.70 -8.13
C ALA A 48 -10.07 0.71 -8.22
N SER A 49 -10.84 1.74 -7.88
CA SER A 49 -10.35 3.12 -7.80
C SER A 49 -9.25 3.28 -6.74
N GLU A 50 -9.43 2.74 -5.53
CA GLU A 50 -8.39 2.78 -4.48
C GLU A 50 -7.09 2.10 -4.92
N TRP A 51 -7.18 0.98 -5.65
CA TRP A 51 -6.04 0.26 -6.21
C TRP A 51 -5.30 1.08 -7.28
N LEU A 52 -6.02 1.73 -8.20
CA LEU A 52 -5.41 2.56 -9.25
C LEU A 52 -4.68 3.77 -8.66
N VAL A 53 -5.30 4.46 -7.70
CA VAL A 53 -4.67 5.59 -7.01
C VAL A 53 -3.47 5.11 -6.19
N PHE A 54 -3.55 3.94 -5.55
CA PHE A 54 -2.43 3.38 -4.80
C PHE A 54 -1.24 3.03 -5.70
N LEU A 55 -1.47 2.34 -6.82
CA LEU A 55 -0.41 2.06 -7.81
C LEU A 55 0.17 3.35 -8.40
N SER A 56 -0.64 4.39 -8.54
CA SER A 56 -0.19 5.71 -9.01
C SER A 56 0.71 6.38 -7.98
N ALA A 57 0.35 6.32 -6.70
CA ALA A 57 1.19 6.80 -5.61
C ALA A 57 2.54 6.05 -5.52
N LEU A 58 2.56 4.77 -5.89
CA LEU A 58 3.78 3.96 -6.00
C LEU A 58 4.51 4.12 -7.35
N GLY A 59 4.06 5.03 -8.22
CA GLY A 59 4.70 5.31 -9.51
C GLY A 59 4.65 4.16 -10.52
N CYS A 60 3.74 3.20 -10.34
CA CYS A 60 3.56 2.07 -11.26
C CYS A 60 2.67 2.43 -12.45
N VAL A 61 1.76 3.38 -12.22
CA VAL A 61 0.80 3.86 -13.21
C VAL A 61 0.74 5.39 -13.17
N THR A 62 0.46 6.01 -14.30
CA THR A 62 0.26 7.45 -14.43
C THR A 62 -1.23 7.71 -14.56
N ASP A 63 -1.70 8.71 -13.81
CA ASP A 63 -3.02 9.32 -13.94
C ASP A 63 -2.85 10.60 -14.78
N ASP A 64 -3.51 10.68 -15.93
CA ASP A 64 -3.51 11.88 -16.78
C ASP A 64 -4.78 12.74 -16.63
N GLY A 65 -5.68 12.36 -15.73
CA GLY A 65 -6.98 12.97 -15.51
C GLY A 65 -8.12 12.34 -16.32
N ASP A 66 -7.82 11.66 -17.43
CA ASP A 66 -8.79 10.94 -18.25
C ASP A 66 -8.76 9.42 -17.99
N GLY A 67 -7.63 8.90 -17.49
CA GLY A 67 -7.54 7.56 -16.92
C GLY A 67 -6.15 7.15 -16.47
N TYR A 68 -5.92 5.84 -16.39
CA TYR A 68 -4.68 5.26 -15.86
C TYR A 68 -3.97 4.40 -16.90
N TYR A 69 -2.66 4.61 -17.07
CA TYR A 69 -1.80 3.77 -17.91
C TYR A 69 -0.50 3.39 -17.19
N ARG A 70 0.12 2.27 -17.59
CA ARG A 70 1.35 1.76 -16.98
C ARG A 70 2.54 2.70 -17.25
N SER A 71 3.32 2.99 -16.20
CA SER A 71 4.52 3.85 -16.26
C SER A 71 5.83 3.07 -16.21
N VAL A 72 5.74 1.77 -15.94
CA VAL A 72 6.87 0.85 -15.83
C VAL A 72 6.57 -0.40 -16.65
N ASP A 73 7.61 -1.09 -17.11
CA ASP A 73 7.49 -2.33 -17.91
C ASP A 73 7.42 -3.60 -17.05
N SER A 74 7.83 -3.52 -15.79
CA SER A 74 7.79 -4.61 -14.81
C SER A 74 7.67 -4.05 -13.39
N LEU A 75 7.13 -4.87 -12.48
CA LEU A 75 7.14 -4.60 -11.05
C LEU A 75 8.40 -5.22 -10.43
N ASP A 76 8.96 -4.52 -9.45
CA ASP A 76 10.12 -4.96 -8.68
C ASP A 76 9.80 -4.80 -7.19
N THR A 77 9.91 -5.90 -6.43
CA THR A 77 9.44 -5.95 -5.03
C THR A 77 10.21 -4.99 -4.15
N GLU A 78 11.54 -4.93 -4.30
CA GLU A 78 12.42 -4.07 -3.50
C GLU A 78 12.11 -2.59 -3.77
N ALA A 79 12.04 -2.19 -5.05
CA ALA A 79 11.72 -0.83 -5.45
C ALA A 79 10.30 -0.41 -5.02
N LEU A 80 9.33 -1.32 -5.03
CA LEU A 80 8.00 -1.03 -4.52
C LEU A 80 7.98 -0.90 -3.01
N GLY A 81 8.76 -1.69 -2.28
CA GLY A 81 8.94 -1.51 -0.84
C GLY A 81 9.49 -0.13 -0.49
N ASP A 82 10.51 0.34 -1.22
CA ASP A 82 11.11 1.67 -1.01
C ASP A 82 10.10 2.79 -1.29
N ARG A 83 9.31 2.64 -2.35
CA ARG A 83 8.23 3.59 -2.66
C ARG A 83 7.12 3.51 -1.64
N PHE A 84 6.76 2.33 -1.15
CA PHE A 84 5.76 2.17 -0.10
C PHE A 84 6.19 2.91 1.17
N GLU A 85 7.43 2.72 1.60
CA GLU A 85 7.99 3.39 2.78
C GLU A 85 8.01 4.91 2.64
N THR A 86 8.42 5.42 1.47
CA THR A 86 8.60 6.86 1.27
C THR A 86 7.30 7.60 0.91
N GLN A 87 6.40 6.96 0.15
CA GLN A 87 5.19 7.58 -0.39
C GLN A 87 3.94 7.35 0.48
N VAL A 88 3.87 6.27 1.26
CA VAL A 88 2.69 5.99 2.09
C VAL A 88 2.83 6.58 3.48
N PHE A 89 1.78 7.25 3.92
CA PHE A 89 1.73 7.89 5.22
C PHE A 89 1.71 6.86 6.36
N GLY A 90 2.58 7.02 7.35
CA GLY A 90 2.60 6.19 8.54
C GLY A 90 3.56 5.00 8.46
N VAL A 91 4.13 4.68 7.29
CA VAL A 91 5.04 3.52 7.15
C VAL A 91 6.35 3.79 7.89
N SER A 92 7.00 4.92 7.61
CA SER A 92 8.23 5.32 8.31
C SER A 92 8.05 5.47 9.82
N GLU A 93 6.84 5.85 10.26
CA GLU A 93 6.48 5.99 11.66
C GLU A 93 6.33 4.63 12.33
N VAL A 94 5.70 3.67 11.66
CA VAL A 94 5.59 2.29 12.16
C VAL A 94 6.95 1.60 12.16
N LEU A 95 7.77 1.75 11.12
CA LEU A 95 9.14 1.22 11.09
C LEU A 95 9.95 1.75 12.27
N ALA A 96 9.93 3.07 12.52
CA ALA A 96 10.64 3.65 13.65
C ALA A 96 10.18 3.11 15.02
N VAL A 97 8.90 2.75 15.16
CA VAL A 97 8.39 2.09 16.38
C VAL A 97 8.89 0.65 16.48
N LEU A 98 8.90 -0.09 15.38
CA LEU A 98 9.36 -1.48 15.35
C LEU A 98 10.88 -1.60 15.55
N ASP A 99 11.67 -0.70 14.95
CA ASP A 99 13.13 -0.67 15.07
C ASP A 99 13.61 -0.29 16.48
N ALA A 100 12.78 0.42 17.25
CA ALA A 100 13.10 0.81 18.62
C ALA A 100 12.89 -0.32 19.64
N GLU A 101 12.31 -1.44 19.23
CA GLU A 101 11.93 -2.55 20.11
C GLU A 101 12.65 -3.84 19.71
N ASP A 102 13.24 -4.54 20.67
CA ASP A 102 14.01 -5.77 20.42
C ASP A 102 13.12 -7.00 20.13
N GLY A 103 11.82 -6.82 19.90
CA GLY A 103 10.86 -7.93 19.75
C GLY A 103 9.54 -7.55 19.10
N PRO A 104 8.68 -8.54 18.81
CA PRO A 104 7.44 -8.33 18.08
C PRO A 104 6.44 -7.49 18.86
N LEU A 105 5.81 -6.54 18.16
CA LEU A 105 4.76 -5.69 18.71
C LEU A 105 3.40 -6.05 18.13
N THR A 106 2.38 -6.13 19.00
CA THR A 106 1.00 -6.26 18.55
C THR A 106 0.51 -4.96 17.90
N THR A 107 -0.53 -5.04 17.05
CA THR A 107 -1.17 -3.84 16.48
C THR A 107 -1.61 -2.83 17.55
N ALA A 108 -2.05 -3.31 18.71
CA ALA A 108 -2.46 -2.45 19.82
C ALA A 108 -1.27 -1.72 20.46
N ALA A 109 -0.13 -2.42 20.63
CA ALA A 109 1.09 -1.80 21.14
C ALA A 109 1.64 -0.75 20.16
N ILE A 110 1.69 -1.06 18.86
CA ILE A 110 2.10 -0.11 17.82
C ILE A 110 1.22 1.14 17.86
N ARG A 111 -0.11 0.96 17.94
CA ARG A 111 -1.05 2.07 18.04
C ARG A 111 -0.77 2.96 19.25
N SER A 112 -0.65 2.37 20.43
CA SER A 112 -0.37 3.12 21.67
C SER A 112 0.89 3.97 21.52
N ARG A 113 1.97 3.43 20.94
CA ARG A 113 3.22 4.18 20.76
C ARG A 113 3.13 5.29 19.72
N LEU A 114 2.31 5.12 18.69
CA LEU A 114 2.03 6.17 17.71
C LEU A 114 1.16 7.29 18.27
N GLU A 115 0.28 6.98 19.23
CA GLU A 115 -0.56 7.96 19.94
C GLU A 115 0.23 8.79 20.96
N ASP A 116 1.23 8.18 21.60
CA ASP A 116 2.10 8.84 22.58
C ASP A 116 3.05 9.89 21.94
N ASP A 117 3.22 9.87 20.60
CA ASP A 117 4.03 10.85 19.86
C ASP A 117 3.16 11.77 18.97
N PRO A 118 2.87 13.01 19.40
CA PRO A 118 2.04 13.96 18.66
C PRO A 118 2.62 14.38 17.30
N LEU A 119 3.89 14.06 17.00
CA LEU A 119 4.49 14.29 15.68
C LEU A 119 4.20 13.16 14.66
N ARG A 120 3.70 11.99 15.11
CA ARG A 120 3.54 10.77 14.29
C ARG A 120 2.14 10.58 13.70
N GLY A 121 1.13 11.28 14.21
CA GLY A 121 -0.06 11.74 13.45
C GLY A 121 -0.95 10.67 12.80
N ILE A 122 -0.86 9.39 13.18
CA ILE A 122 -1.76 8.35 12.67
C ILE A 122 -3.18 8.47 13.24
N GLU A 123 -3.39 9.20 14.35
CA GLU A 123 -4.71 9.45 14.96
C GLU A 123 -5.78 9.97 13.98
N ARG A 124 -5.36 10.66 12.89
CA ARG A 124 -6.28 11.15 11.86
C ARG A 124 -6.56 10.16 10.72
N ALA A 125 -5.92 9.00 10.74
CA ALA A 125 -6.18 7.95 9.78
C ALA A 125 -7.53 7.29 10.10
N ARG A 126 -8.22 6.80 9.06
CA ARG A 126 -9.52 6.13 9.23
C ARG A 126 -9.36 4.88 10.11
N GLU A 127 -10.44 4.48 10.77
CA GLU A 127 -10.51 3.19 11.45
C GLU A 127 -10.06 2.06 10.49
N GLY A 128 -9.23 1.14 11.01
CA GLY A 128 -8.67 0.05 10.22
C GLY A 128 -7.48 0.42 9.32
N TYR A 129 -7.10 1.70 9.20
CA TYR A 129 -5.95 2.12 8.39
C TYR A 129 -4.65 1.45 8.85
N LEU A 130 -4.37 1.45 10.16
CA LEU A 130 -3.16 0.84 10.71
C LEU A 130 -3.10 -0.67 10.38
N ALA A 131 -4.21 -1.39 10.54
CA ALA A 131 -4.26 -2.82 10.21
C ALA A 131 -3.94 -3.06 8.73
N ARG A 132 -4.46 -2.20 7.86
CA ARG A 132 -4.22 -2.27 6.42
C ARG A 132 -2.80 -1.89 6.03
N LEU A 133 -2.24 -0.89 6.69
CA LEU A 133 -0.84 -0.48 6.52
C LEU A 133 0.11 -1.60 6.95
N LEU A 134 -0.16 -2.25 8.08
CA LEU A 134 0.62 -3.40 8.55
C LEU A 134 0.52 -4.58 7.56
N ALA A 135 -0.67 -4.88 7.07
CA ALA A 135 -0.86 -5.93 6.06
C ALA A 135 -0.07 -5.61 4.78
N TRP A 136 -0.12 -4.37 4.29
CA TRP A 136 0.65 -3.94 3.12
C TRP A 136 2.16 -3.97 3.35
N GLY A 137 2.65 -3.56 4.51
CA GLY A 137 4.08 -3.60 4.79
C GLY A 137 4.62 -5.02 4.91
N VAL A 138 3.80 -6.02 5.26
CA VAL A 138 4.18 -7.44 5.14
C VAL A 138 4.33 -7.85 3.68
N VAL A 139 3.41 -7.43 2.81
CA VAL A 139 3.46 -7.75 1.38
C VAL A 139 4.68 -7.14 0.69
N PHE A 140 5.10 -5.95 1.12
CA PHE A 140 6.32 -5.29 0.63
C PHE A 140 7.57 -5.60 1.45
N GLU A 141 7.52 -6.63 2.31
CA GLU A 141 8.64 -7.10 3.12
C GLU A 141 9.26 -6.05 4.07
N ARG A 142 8.56 -4.93 4.30
CA ARG A 142 8.94 -3.89 5.27
C ARG A 142 8.63 -4.28 6.70
N PHE A 143 7.65 -5.15 6.88
CA PHE A 143 7.31 -5.74 8.18
C PHE A 143 7.34 -7.26 8.07
N THR A 144 7.74 -7.93 9.14
CA THR A 144 7.48 -9.36 9.30
C THR A 144 6.34 -9.54 10.29
N ALA A 145 5.37 -10.39 9.97
CA ALA A 145 4.30 -10.76 10.90
C ALA A 145 4.48 -12.22 11.34
N ASP A 146 4.41 -12.45 12.64
CA ASP A 146 4.40 -13.77 13.25
C ASP A 146 3.22 -13.92 14.22
N GLY A 147 3.12 -15.07 14.89
CA GLY A 147 2.05 -15.33 15.86
C GLY A 147 2.08 -14.43 17.11
N ALA A 148 3.17 -13.70 17.36
CA ALA A 148 3.35 -12.80 18.49
C ALA A 148 3.14 -11.33 18.12
N GLY A 149 3.34 -10.93 16.87
CA GLY A 149 3.11 -9.57 16.40
C GLY A 149 3.85 -9.22 15.12
N TYR A 150 4.28 -7.97 15.03
CA TYR A 150 5.04 -7.43 13.90
C TYR A 150 6.44 -7.03 14.34
N THR A 151 7.44 -7.27 13.49
CA THR A 151 8.79 -6.71 13.60
C THR A 151 9.15 -5.96 12.32
N ALA A 152 10.20 -5.14 12.35
CA ALA A 152 10.77 -4.59 11.12
C ALA A 152 11.25 -5.75 10.22
N GLY A 153 11.01 -5.63 8.91
CA GLY A 153 11.52 -6.55 7.91
C GLY A 153 12.98 -6.26 7.57
N ALA A 154 13.68 -7.25 7.02
CA ALA A 154 15.00 -7.02 6.45
C ALA A 154 14.79 -6.34 5.09
N ALA A 155 15.09 -5.04 5.03
CA ALA A 155 15.19 -4.30 3.77
C ALA A 155 16.38 -4.81 2.93
#